data_AF-A5N8Y4-F1
#
_entry.id   AF-A5N8Y4-F1
#
_cell.length_a   1.000
_cell.length_b   1.000
_cell.length_c   1.000
_cell.angle_alpha   90.00
_cell.angle_beta   90.00
_cell.angle_gamma   90.00
#
_symmetry.space_group_name_H-M   'P 1'
#
loop_
_entity.id
_entity.type
_entity.pdbx_description
1 polymer ?
#
loop_
_entity_poly.entity_id
_entity_poly.type
_entity_poly.pdbx_seq_one_letter_code
_entity_poly.pdbx_strand_id
1 'polypeptide(L)'
;MEKLFKSLDTELEILDYKIKSDKIIITLVSNRKNVVCPYCNQASQKVHSFYQREVKDLPIMDKKVILLLNTRKMFCDNPMCSHKTFAERYSFLRYKARKSERLIQRILDISASVSSMTAADFLSKNIADIGKSTICSLLKKNPTDC
;
A
#
# COMPACT_ATOMS: atom_id res chain seq x y z
N MET A 1 -18.96 -1.90 -1.82
CA MET A 1 -17.50 -2.07 -1.72
C MET A 1 -16.76 -0.77 -2.03
N GLU A 2 -17.13 -0.02 -3.07
CA GLU A 2 -16.47 1.24 -3.48
C GLU A 2 -16.29 2.29 -2.38
N LYS A 3 -17.30 2.52 -1.52
CA LYS A 3 -17.21 3.50 -0.42
C LYS A 3 -16.08 3.18 0.57
N LEU A 4 -15.76 1.89 0.76
CA LEU A 4 -14.68 1.46 1.64
C LEU A 4 -13.31 1.88 1.08
N PHE A 5 -13.10 1.76 -0.23
CA PHE A 5 -11.82 2.08 -0.87
C PHE A 5 -11.65 3.58 -1.08
N LYS A 6 -12.75 4.31 -1.30
CA LYS A 6 -12.73 5.79 -1.28
C LYS A 6 -12.34 6.38 0.08
N SER A 7 -12.49 5.62 1.18
CA SER A 7 -11.96 6.02 2.49
C SER A 7 -10.44 5.83 2.64
N LEU A 8 -9.81 5.00 1.79
CA LEU A 8 -8.35 4.89 1.74
C LEU A 8 -7.74 6.03 0.92
N ASP A 9 -8.35 6.32 -0.22
CA ASP A 9 -7.98 7.40 -1.14
C ASP A 9 -9.20 7.70 -2.01
N THR A 10 -9.65 8.96 -1.99
CA THR A 10 -10.88 9.39 -2.67
C THR A 10 -10.82 9.25 -4.19
N GLU A 11 -9.60 9.20 -4.74
CA GLU A 11 -9.32 9.12 -6.17
C GLU A 11 -8.97 7.70 -6.63
N LEU A 12 -9.33 6.68 -5.84
CA LEU A 12 -9.26 5.28 -6.22
C LEU A 12 -10.60 4.73 -6.68
N GLU A 13 -10.53 3.93 -7.74
CA GLU A 13 -11.66 3.19 -8.31
C GLU A 13 -11.34 1.70 -8.36
N ILE A 14 -12.37 0.88 -8.12
CA ILE A 14 -12.27 -0.57 -8.24
C ILE A 14 -12.52 -0.93 -9.70
N LEU A 15 -11.55 -1.61 -10.33
CA LEU A 15 -11.71 -2.15 -11.68
C LEU A 15 -12.31 -3.55 -11.65
N ASP A 16 -11.86 -4.40 -10.73
CA ASP A 16 -12.27 -5.80 -10.61
C ASP A 16 -12.00 -6.30 -9.18
N TYR A 17 -12.69 -7.35 -8.76
CA TYR A 17 -12.34 -8.08 -7.55
C TYR A 17 -12.57 -9.58 -7.71
N LYS A 18 -11.71 -10.38 -7.07
CA LYS A 18 -11.80 -11.84 -7.04
C LYS A 18 -11.80 -12.33 -5.61
N ILE A 19 -12.83 -13.07 -5.24
CA ILE A 19 -12.95 -13.71 -3.92
C ILE A 19 -12.49 -15.16 -4.06
N LYS A 20 -11.54 -15.56 -3.22
CA LYS A 20 -11.10 -16.95 -3.04
C LYS A 20 -11.47 -17.44 -1.63
N SER A 21 -11.15 -18.69 -1.33
CA SER A 21 -11.42 -19.28 -0.02
C SER A 21 -10.77 -18.49 1.13
N ASP A 22 -9.51 -18.06 0.97
CA ASP A 22 -8.70 -17.42 2.04
C ASP A 22 -8.38 -15.94 1.79
N LYS A 23 -8.65 -15.42 0.59
CA LYS A 23 -8.26 -14.05 0.20
C LYS A 23 -9.26 -13.35 -0.71
N ILE A 24 -9.26 -12.03 -0.65
CA ILE A 24 -9.92 -11.14 -1.62
C ILE A 24 -8.82 -10.36 -2.34
N ILE A 25 -8.82 -10.44 -3.66
CA ILE A 25 -7.89 -9.71 -4.54
C ILE A 25 -8.69 -8.59 -5.20
N ILE A 26 -8.24 -7.35 -5.07
CA ILE A 26 -8.97 -6.16 -5.54
C ILE A 26 -8.04 -5.38 -6.45
N THR A 27 -8.47 -5.19 -7.70
CA THR A 27 -7.73 -4.39 -8.67
C THR A 27 -8.21 -2.95 -8.59
N LEU A 28 -7.27 -2.04 -8.35
CA LEU A 28 -7.56 -0.61 -8.16
C LEU A 28 -6.80 0.22 -9.18
N VAL A 29 -7.41 1.32 -9.61
CA VAL A 29 -6.79 2.35 -10.46
C VAL A 29 -7.03 3.72 -9.86
N SER A 30 -6.15 4.68 -10.16
CA SER A 30 -6.40 6.07 -9.83
C SER A 30 -7.09 6.80 -10.97
N ASN A 31 -8.11 7.60 -10.63
CA ASN A 31 -8.80 8.49 -11.56
C ASN A 31 -8.23 9.92 -11.58
N ARG A 32 -7.12 10.17 -10.86
CA ARG A 32 -6.39 11.45 -10.86
C ARG A 32 -6.08 11.91 -12.28
N LYS A 33 -6.53 13.11 -12.63
CA LYS A 33 -6.14 13.76 -13.89
C LYS A 33 -4.71 14.31 -13.83
N ASN A 34 -4.37 14.95 -12.70
CA ASN A 34 -3.05 15.51 -12.44
C ASN A 34 -2.36 14.71 -11.33
N VAL A 35 -1.09 14.38 -11.52
CA VAL A 35 -0.27 13.74 -10.49
C VAL A 35 0.88 14.67 -10.14
N VAL A 36 1.06 14.95 -8.86
CA VAL A 36 2.10 15.87 -8.37
C VAL A 36 3.44 15.14 -8.29
N CYS A 37 4.46 15.69 -8.94
CA CYS A 37 5.83 15.21 -8.82
C CYS A 37 6.28 15.36 -7.36
N PRO A 38 6.66 14.29 -6.67
CA PRO A 38 6.99 14.39 -5.26
C PRO A 38 8.36 15.01 -4.95
N TYR A 39 9.14 15.32 -5.99
CA TYR A 39 10.48 15.87 -5.86
C TYR A 39 10.51 17.38 -6.05
N CYS A 40 9.61 17.93 -6.87
CA CYS A 40 9.57 19.36 -7.19
C CYS A 40 8.15 19.97 -7.10
N ASN A 41 7.15 19.19 -6.70
CA ASN A 41 5.74 19.57 -6.58
C ASN A 41 5.05 20.04 -7.88
N GLN A 42 5.71 19.89 -9.03
CA GLN A 42 5.09 20.17 -10.34
C GLN A 42 4.03 19.12 -10.67
N ALA A 43 2.81 19.55 -10.97
CA ALA A 43 1.78 18.67 -11.51
C ALA A 43 2.12 18.22 -12.93
N SER A 44 1.89 16.95 -13.23
CA SER A 44 2.00 16.39 -14.58
C SER A 44 0.79 15.52 -14.92
N GLN A 45 0.46 15.50 -16.22
CA GLN A 45 -0.54 14.61 -16.82
C GLN A 45 0.10 13.57 -17.75
N LYS A 46 1.41 13.69 -18.03
CA LYS A 46 2.10 12.84 -19.01
C LYS A 46 2.49 11.51 -18.39
N VAL A 47 1.82 10.44 -18.83
CA VAL A 47 2.13 9.07 -18.41
C VAL A 47 3.31 8.54 -19.23
N HIS A 48 4.33 8.03 -18.54
CA HIS A 48 5.45 7.30 -19.15
C HIS A 48 5.08 5.82 -19.34
N SER A 49 4.57 5.18 -18.30
CA SER A 49 4.20 3.76 -18.34
C SER A 49 3.28 3.40 -17.18
N PHE A 50 2.65 2.23 -17.26
CA PHE A 50 1.90 1.63 -16.16
C PHE A 50 2.65 0.43 -15.60
N TYR A 51 2.49 0.16 -14.31
CA TYR A 51 2.96 -1.07 -13.69
C TYR A 51 2.05 -1.45 -12.53
N GLN A 52 1.91 -2.75 -12.28
CA GLN A 52 1.06 -3.24 -11.21
C GLN A 52 1.87 -3.43 -9.91
N ARG A 53 1.31 -2.98 -8.80
CA ARG A 53 1.87 -3.19 -7.45
C ARG A 53 0.94 -4.05 -6.63
N GLU A 54 1.50 -5.09 -6.03
CA GLU A 54 0.82 -5.87 -5.01
C GLU A 54 1.03 -5.25 -3.63
N VAL A 55 -0.07 -4.95 -2.94
CA VAL A 55 -0.09 -4.36 -1.60
C VAL A 55 -0.98 -5.20 -0.70
N LYS A 56 -0.42 -5.70 0.40
CA LYS A 56 -1.21 -6.37 1.46
C LYS A 56 -1.93 -5.33 2.30
N ASP A 57 -3.17 -5.64 2.67
CA ASP A 57 -4.00 -4.76 3.48
C ASP A 57 -4.76 -5.55 4.56
N LEU A 58 -5.50 -4.84 5.42
CA LEU A 58 -6.30 -5.46 6.48
C LEU A 58 -7.40 -6.38 5.90
N PRO A 59 -7.72 -7.49 6.58
CA PRO A 59 -8.70 -8.45 6.12
C PRO A 59 -10.10 -7.84 6.00
N ILE A 60 -10.91 -8.42 5.11
CA ILE A 60 -12.33 -8.12 4.93
C ILE A 60 -13.08 -9.44 5.07
N MET A 61 -14.05 -9.51 6.00
CA MET A 61 -14.84 -10.73 6.25
C MET A 61 -13.96 -11.98 6.44
N ASP A 62 -12.94 -11.86 7.31
CA ASP A 62 -11.97 -12.92 7.62
C ASP A 62 -11.13 -13.44 6.44
N LYS A 63 -11.15 -12.72 5.32
CA LYS A 63 -10.30 -13.01 4.16
C LYS A 63 -9.18 -12.00 4.07
N LYS A 64 -7.96 -12.49 3.86
CA LYS A 64 -6.78 -11.64 3.63
C LYS A 64 -7.00 -10.78 2.39
N VAL A 65 -6.59 -9.51 2.45
CA VAL A 65 -6.79 -8.60 1.32
C VAL A 65 -5.48 -8.32 0.60
N ILE A 66 -5.53 -8.45 -0.73
CA ILE A 66 -4.46 -8.07 -1.64
C ILE A 66 -5.01 -6.99 -2.58
N LEU A 67 -4.39 -5.82 -2.57
CA LEU A 67 -4.68 -4.73 -3.50
C LEU A 67 -3.69 -4.81 -4.66
N LEU A 68 -4.20 -4.96 -5.87
CA LEU A 68 -3.45 -4.85 -7.12
C LEU A 68 -3.62 -3.43 -7.67
N LEU A 69 -2.66 -2.56 -7.36
CA LEU A 69 -2.70 -1.17 -7.82
C LEU A 69 -2.11 -1.06 -9.22
N ASN A 70 -2.91 -0.63 -10.18
CA ASN A 70 -2.43 -0.23 -11.49
C ASN A 70 -1.85 1.19 -11.39
N THR A 71 -0.55 1.27 -11.06
CA THR A 71 0.14 2.52 -10.77
C THR A 71 0.76 3.12 -12.02
N ARG A 72 0.62 4.44 -12.17
CA ARG A 72 1.28 5.19 -13.24
C ARG A 72 2.68 5.61 -12.83
N LYS A 73 3.61 5.47 -13.78
CA LYS A 73 4.87 6.20 -13.81
C LYS A 73 4.67 7.40 -14.72
N MET A 74 4.88 8.59 -14.19
CA MET A 74 4.67 9.88 -14.85
C MET A 74 6.00 10.46 -15.32
N PHE A 75 5.97 11.28 -16.36
CA PHE A 75 7.06 12.21 -16.67
C PHE A 75 6.97 13.44 -15.76
N CYS A 76 8.10 14.03 -15.40
CA CYS A 76 8.13 15.34 -14.77
C CYS A 76 8.24 16.42 -15.85
N ASP A 77 7.29 17.37 -15.85
CA ASP A 77 7.29 18.48 -16.81
C ASP A 77 8.22 19.64 -16.40
N ASN A 78 8.79 19.62 -15.19
CA ASN A 78 9.73 20.63 -14.72
C ASN A 78 11.15 20.33 -15.23
N PRO A 79 11.74 21.15 -16.14
CA PRO A 79 13.07 20.93 -16.68
C PRO A 79 14.18 21.01 -15.63
N MET A 80 13.95 21.74 -14.53
CA MET A 80 14.90 21.91 -13.41
C MET A 80 14.83 20.75 -12.41
N CYS A 81 13.90 19.81 -12.58
CA CYS A 81 13.82 18.65 -11.71
C CYS A 81 14.90 17.62 -12.09
N SER A 82 15.69 17.19 -11.11
CA SER A 82 16.66 16.10 -11.28
C SER A 82 16.02 14.77 -11.64
N HIS A 83 14.70 14.61 -11.40
CA HIS A 83 13.95 13.41 -11.70
C HIS A 83 13.08 13.60 -12.95
N LYS A 84 13.47 12.96 -14.06
CA LYS A 84 12.69 12.94 -15.32
C LYS A 84 11.37 12.18 -15.22
N THR A 85 11.28 11.20 -14.31
CA THR A 85 10.07 10.41 -14.09
C THR A 85 9.84 10.17 -12.61
N PHE A 86 8.59 9.96 -12.23
CA PHE A 86 8.21 9.63 -10.85
C PHE A 86 7.03 8.67 -10.83
N ALA A 87 6.92 7.90 -9.76
CA ALA A 87 5.76 7.04 -9.54
C ALA A 87 4.64 7.83 -8.86
N GLU A 88 3.40 7.60 -9.29
CA GLU A 88 2.22 8.06 -8.60
C GLU A 88 2.20 7.59 -7.13
N ARG A 89 1.79 8.49 -6.24
CA ARG A 89 1.73 8.27 -4.79
C ARG A 89 0.29 8.15 -4.33
N TYR A 90 0.08 7.38 -3.27
CA TYR A 90 -1.22 7.15 -2.65
C TYR A 90 -1.11 7.46 -1.16
N SER A 91 -2.11 8.14 -0.59
CA SER A 91 -2.13 8.60 0.81
C SER A 91 -1.91 7.46 1.82
N PHE A 92 -2.50 6.29 1.59
CA PHE A 92 -2.42 5.14 2.48
C PHE A 92 -1.15 4.28 2.30
N LEU A 93 -0.19 4.72 1.46
CA LEU A 93 1.03 3.98 1.14
C LEU A 93 2.29 4.83 1.14
N ARG A 94 3.29 4.38 1.90
CA ARG A 94 4.65 4.88 1.77
C ARG A 94 5.26 4.53 0.40
N TYR A 95 6.28 5.30 0.01
CA TYR A 95 7.03 5.06 -1.22
C TYR A 95 7.57 3.63 -1.26
N LYS A 96 7.28 2.91 -2.36
CA LYS A 96 7.63 1.49 -2.59
C LYS A 96 7.10 0.50 -1.54
N ALA A 97 6.20 0.89 -0.64
CA ALA A 97 5.61 -0.02 0.33
C ALA A 97 4.79 -1.12 -0.37
N ARG A 98 4.85 -2.33 0.20
CA ARG A 98 4.05 -3.51 -0.19
C ARG A 98 2.95 -3.82 0.83
N LYS A 99 2.71 -2.91 1.78
CA LYS A 99 1.74 -3.01 2.86
C LYS A 99 1.12 -1.64 3.05
N SER A 100 -0.19 -1.56 3.27
CA SER A 100 -0.84 -0.31 3.68
C SER A 100 -0.28 0.17 5.01
N GLU A 101 -0.31 1.48 5.25
CA GLU A 101 0.12 2.05 6.53
C GLU A 101 -0.70 1.51 7.70
N ARG A 102 -2.02 1.37 7.51
CA ARG A 102 -2.91 0.77 8.51
C ARG A 102 -2.56 -0.69 8.83
N LEU A 103 -2.12 -1.49 7.85
CA LEU A 103 -1.63 -2.84 8.10
C LEU A 103 -0.31 -2.80 8.88
N ILE A 104 0.61 -1.90 8.53
CA ILE A 104 1.86 -1.73 9.28
C ILE A 104 1.58 -1.39 10.74
N GLN A 105 0.68 -0.44 11.00
CA GLN A 105 0.30 -0.07 12.36
C GLN A 105 -0.26 -1.27 13.13
N ARG A 106 -1.20 -2.01 12.53
CA ARG A 106 -1.76 -3.21 13.17
C ARG A 106 -0.71 -4.27 13.48
N ILE A 107 0.29 -4.45 12.61
CA ILE A 107 1.40 -5.37 12.87
C ILE A 107 2.21 -4.92 14.08
N LEU A 108 2.51 -3.62 14.18
CA LEU A 108 3.26 -3.05 15.31
C LEU A 108 2.48 -3.22 16.62
N ASP A 109 1.19 -2.88 16.63
CA ASP A 109 0.32 -2.97 17.81
C ASP A 109 0.29 -4.40 18.37
N ILE A 110 0.08 -5.41 17.51
CA ILE A 110 0.07 -6.82 17.93
C ILE A 110 1.45 -7.25 18.42
N SER A 111 2.51 -6.84 17.71
CA SER A 111 3.88 -7.26 18.01
C SER A 111 4.45 -6.60 19.27
N ALA A 112 3.82 -5.54 19.78
CA ALA A 112 4.19 -4.92 21.04
C ALA A 112 3.77 -5.77 22.25
N SER A 113 2.74 -6.60 22.13
CA SER A 113 2.18 -7.36 23.24
C SER A 113 2.61 -8.83 23.30
N VAL A 114 3.19 -9.37 22.21
CA VAL A 114 3.56 -10.80 22.12
C VAL A 114 4.92 -10.99 21.46
N SER A 115 5.48 -12.20 21.60
CA SER A 115 6.74 -12.54 20.93
C SER A 115 6.63 -12.42 19.41
N SER A 116 7.75 -12.10 18.75
CA SER A 116 7.80 -12.01 17.27
C SER A 116 7.37 -13.29 16.55
N MET A 117 7.52 -14.46 17.18
CA MET A 117 7.07 -15.75 16.62
C MET A 117 5.56 -15.92 16.75
N THR A 118 5.01 -15.63 17.93
CA THR A 118 3.56 -15.65 18.18
C THR A 118 2.84 -14.64 17.29
N ALA A 119 3.37 -13.42 17.17
CA ALA A 119 2.85 -12.40 16.27
C ALA A 119 2.86 -12.87 14.81
N ALA A 120 3.97 -13.48 14.34
CA ALA A 120 4.06 -13.99 12.98
C ALA A 120 3.01 -15.07 12.70
N ASP A 121 2.85 -16.04 13.60
CA ASP A 121 1.84 -17.09 13.47
C ASP A 121 0.42 -16.50 13.41
N PHE A 122 0.06 -15.65 14.37
CA PHE A 122 -1.26 -15.01 14.41
C PHE A 122 -1.54 -14.13 13.19
N LEU A 123 -0.61 -13.26 12.81
CA LEU A 123 -0.74 -12.37 11.65
C LEU A 123 -0.88 -13.17 10.36
N SER A 124 -0.06 -14.22 10.19
CA SER A 124 -0.07 -15.07 8.99
C SER A 124 -1.37 -15.85 8.85
N LYS A 125 -2.01 -16.27 9.95
CA LYS A 125 -3.29 -16.99 9.90
C LYS A 125 -4.47 -16.05 9.65
N ASN A 126 -4.49 -14.88 10.28
CA ASN A 126 -5.71 -14.08 10.40
C ASN A 126 -5.71 -12.76 9.62
N ILE A 127 -4.55 -12.16 9.34
CA ILE A 127 -4.47 -10.76 8.86
C ILE A 127 -3.82 -10.68 7.48
N ALA A 128 -2.56 -11.10 7.38
CA ALA A 128 -1.80 -11.05 6.13
C ALA A 128 -0.59 -11.99 6.24
N ASP A 129 -0.10 -12.53 5.12
CA ASP A 129 1.10 -13.40 5.16
C ASP A 129 2.34 -12.57 5.53
N ILE A 130 2.74 -12.63 6.79
CA ILE A 130 3.83 -11.87 7.40
C ILE A 130 4.79 -12.84 8.10
N GLY A 131 6.07 -12.77 7.78
CA GLY A 131 7.11 -13.55 8.47
C GLY A 131 7.73 -12.81 9.64
N LYS A 132 8.31 -13.56 10.59
CA LYS A 132 9.06 -13.02 11.75
C LYS A 132 10.06 -11.93 11.37
N SER A 133 10.86 -12.16 10.33
CA SER A 133 11.88 -11.20 9.86
C SER A 133 11.28 -9.86 9.44
N THR A 134 10.07 -9.87 8.88
CA THR A 134 9.35 -8.65 8.51
C THR A 134 8.95 -7.87 9.77
N ILE A 135 8.44 -8.56 10.79
CA ILE A 135 8.07 -7.95 12.07
C ILE A 135 9.30 -7.31 12.74
N CYS A 136 10.40 -8.05 12.88
CA CYS A 136 11.62 -7.51 13.47
C CYS A 136 12.16 -6.30 12.69
N SER A 137 12.09 -6.30 11.36
CA SER A 137 12.48 -5.16 10.54
C SER A 137 11.58 -3.95 10.74
N LEU A 138 10.26 -4.17 10.92
CA LEU A 138 9.30 -3.09 11.18
C LEU A 138 9.50 -2.48 12.57
N LEU A 139 9.69 -3.30 13.61
CA LEU A 139 9.98 -2.82 14.97
C LEU A 139 11.27 -1.99 15.01
N LYS A 140 12.34 -2.44 14.33
CA LYS A 140 13.60 -1.66 14.25
C LYS A 140 13.44 -0.31 13.57
N LYS A 141 12.54 -0.21 12.58
CA LYS A 141 12.28 1.04 11.84
C LYS A 141 11.30 1.98 12.54
N ASN A 142 10.57 1.47 13.52
CA ASN A 142 9.61 2.23 14.32
C ASN A 142 9.87 1.87 15.79
N PRO A 143 11.03 2.27 16.34
CA PRO A 143 11.30 2.03 17.75
C PRO A 143 10.17 2.67 18.55
N THR A 144 9.51 1.88 19.38
CA THR A 144 8.66 2.41 20.43
C THR A 144 9.57 3.13 21.41
N ASP A 145 9.41 4.45 21.52
CA ASP A 145 10.00 5.20 22.63
C ASP A 145 9.44 4.60 23.92
N CYS A 146 10.30 3.91 24.67
CA CYS A 146 10.07 3.46 26.03
C CYS A 146 11.12 4.13 26.91
#